data_AF-A0A1M5X2D8-F1
#
_entry.id   AF-A0A1M5X2D8-F1
#
_cell.length_a   1.000
_cell.length_b   1.000
_cell.length_c   1.000
_cell.angle_alpha   90.00
_cell.angle_beta   90.00
_cell.angle_gamma   90.00
#
_symmetry.space_group_name_H-M   'P 1'
#
loop_
_entity.id
_entity.type
_entity.pdbx_description
1 polymer ?
#
loop_
_entity_poly.entity_id
_entity_poly.type
_entity_poly.pdbx_seq_one_letter_code
_entity_poly.pdbx_strand_id
1 'polypeptide(L)' 'MLHLIWLNTKSQSPVWKKLRPYKGKTKTSGSEKKKRYYQWGHTHNDIEVYDSNYKHLGSKDPLTGEMYKGPVKGRRLKF' A
#
# COMPACT_ATOMS: atom_id res chain seq x y z
N MET A 1 16.56 -16.12 -4.02
CA MET A 1 16.15 -15.76 -5.39
C MET A 1 16.34 -14.27 -5.54
N LEU A 2 17.33 -13.87 -6.34
CA LEU A 2 17.82 -12.51 -6.48
C LEU A 2 16.90 -11.68 -7.40
N HIS A 3 16.39 -10.57 -6.89
CA HIS A 3 15.95 -9.44 -7.71
C HIS A 3 16.45 -8.14 -7.06
N LEU A 4 17.73 -7.86 -7.29
CA LEU A 4 18.40 -6.60 -6.94
C LEU A 4 18.20 -5.60 -8.09
N ILE A 5 16.97 -5.11 -8.25
CA ILE A 5 16.74 -3.83 -8.91
C ILE A 5 16.23 -2.93 -7.80
N TRP A 6 17.05 -1.97 -7.39
CA TRP A 6 16.79 -1.06 -6.26
C TRP A 6 15.48 -0.29 -6.45
N LEU A 7 14.36 -0.87 -6.03
CA LEU A 7 13.07 -0.21 -5.95
C LEU A 7 13.04 0.62 -4.67
N ASN A 8 13.83 1.69 -4.64
CA ASN A 8 14.00 2.55 -3.45
C ASN A 8 12.94 3.64 -3.35
N THR A 9 12.03 3.75 -4.32
CA THR A 9 11.13 4.89 -4.41
C THR A 9 9.72 4.54 -4.82
N LYS A 10 8.78 5.29 -4.25
CA LYS A 10 7.35 5.32 -4.57
C LYS A 10 7.07 5.44 -6.08
N SER A 11 7.91 6.19 -6.80
CA SER A 11 7.76 6.44 -8.23
C SER A 11 8.23 5.26 -9.11
N GLN A 12 8.92 4.28 -8.57
CA GLN A 12 9.34 3.08 -9.30
C GLN A 12 8.36 1.91 -9.13
N SER A 13 7.56 1.91 -8.05
CA SER A 13 6.59 0.85 -7.77
C SER A 13 5.52 0.70 -8.86
N PRO A 14 5.47 -0.44 -9.60
CA PRO A 14 4.40 -0.69 -10.56
C PRO A 14 3.04 -0.85 -9.87
N VAL A 15 3.03 -1.42 -8.65
CA VAL A 15 1.81 -1.55 -7.84
C VAL A 15 1.26 -0.17 -7.49
N TRP A 16 2.10 0.75 -7.01
CA TRP A 16 1.68 2.09 -6.61
C TRP A 16 1.17 2.92 -7.79
N LYS A 17 1.80 2.79 -8.96
CA LYS A 17 1.41 3.52 -10.18
C LYS A 17 -0.01 3.18 -10.64
N LYS A 18 -0.41 1.91 -10.58
CA LYS A 18 -1.74 1.43 -10.99
C LYS A 18 -2.88 1.89 -10.09
N LEU A 19 -2.58 2.30 -8.86
CA LEU A 19 -3.59 2.74 -7.90
C LEU A 19 -4.11 4.14 -8.22
N ARG A 20 -5.41 4.37 -7.95
CA ARG A 20 -6.08 5.65 -8.22
C ARG A 20 -5.87 6.63 -7.05
N PRO A 21 -5.73 7.94 -7.31
CA PRO A 21 -5.75 8.95 -6.24
C PRO A 21 -7.05 8.88 -5.42
N TYR A 22 -6.98 9.23 -4.13
CA TYR A 22 -8.16 9.31 -3.27
C TYR A 22 -8.22 10.61 -2.45
N LYS A 23 -7.45 10.70 -1.35
CA LYS A 23 -7.45 11.86 -0.44
C LYS A 23 -6.04 12.11 0.08
N GLY A 24 -5.54 13.33 -0.08
CA GLY A 24 -4.19 13.69 0.29
C GLY A 24 -3.17 12.76 -0.38
N LYS A 25 -2.30 12.15 0.43
CA LYS A 25 -1.26 11.21 -0.05
C LYS A 25 -1.77 9.77 -0.26
N THR A 26 -3.07 9.53 -0.03
CA THR A 26 -3.68 8.19 -0.05
C THR A 26 -4.18 7.83 -1.45
N LYS A 27 -4.01 6.55 -1.82
CA LYS A 27 -4.56 5.94 -3.02
C LYS A 27 -5.64 4.89 -2.72
N THR A 28 -6.41 4.50 -3.73
CA THR A 28 -7.50 3.52 -3.64
C THR A 28 -7.48 2.52 -4.80
N SER A 29 -8.03 1.32 -4.58
CA SER A 29 -8.29 0.35 -5.66
C SER A 29 -9.52 0.73 -6.51
N GLY A 30 -10.40 1.60 -6.03
CA GLY A 30 -11.59 2.05 -6.76
C GLY A 30 -12.86 1.98 -5.92
N SER A 31 -13.98 1.59 -6.55
CA SER A 31 -15.32 1.58 -5.93
C SER A 31 -15.93 0.17 -5.80
N GLU A 32 -15.10 -0.87 -5.92
CA GLU A 32 -15.55 -2.26 -5.87
C GLU A 32 -15.91 -2.73 -4.44
N LYS A 33 -16.64 -3.85 -4.34
CA LYS A 33 -17.03 -4.50 -3.07
C LYS A 33 -15.85 -4.77 -2.11
N LYS A 34 -14.61 -4.82 -2.61
CA LYS A 34 -13.37 -4.97 -1.83
C LYS A 34 -12.46 -3.76 -1.94
N LYS A 35 -13.03 -2.54 -1.91
CA LYS A 35 -12.28 -1.28 -1.89
C LYS A 35 -11.22 -1.32 -0.78
N ARG A 36 -9.99 -0.99 -1.15
CA ARG A 36 -8.84 -0.85 -0.24
C ARG A 36 -8.25 0.54 -0.40
N TYR A 37 -7.62 1.01 0.67
CA TYR A 37 -6.85 2.24 0.67
C TYR A 37 -5.38 1.95 0.92
N TYR A 38 -4.53 2.84 0.41
CA TYR A 38 -3.09 2.61 0.35
C TYR A 38 -2.31 3.87 0.71
N GLN A 39 -1.27 3.71 1.52
CA GLN A 39 -0.26 4.73 1.77
C GLN A 39 1.13 4.20 1.49
N TRP A 40 2.04 5.11 1.14
CA TRP A 40 3.45 4.77 1.00
C TRP A 40 4.11 4.79 2.38
N GLY A 41 4.67 3.65 2.79
CA GLY A 41 5.43 3.53 4.02
C GLY A 41 6.85 4.04 3.82
N HIS A 42 7.12 5.29 4.19
CA HIS A 42 8.44 5.91 3.98
C HIS A 42 9.57 5.23 4.78
N THR A 43 9.25 4.64 5.93
CA THR A 43 10.24 3.95 6.77
C THR A 43 10.72 2.63 6.16
N HIS A 44 9.87 1.97 5.37
CA HIS A 44 10.12 0.61 4.88
C HIS A 44 10.08 0.49 3.35
N ASN A 45 9.82 1.59 2.65
CA ASN A 45 9.59 1.65 1.21
C ASN A 45 8.54 0.63 0.71
N ASP A 46 7.49 0.42 1.50
CA ASP A 46 6.40 -0.51 1.21
C ASP A 46 5.07 0.22 0.99
N ILE A 47 4.03 -0.56 0.70
CA ILE A 47 2.67 -0.04 0.57
C ILE A 47 1.82 -0.56 1.72
N GLU A 48 1.46 0.34 2.63
CA GLU A 48 0.53 0.05 3.72
C GLU A 48 -0.89 -0.09 3.16
N VAL A 49 -1.62 -1.12 3.59
CA VAL A 49 -2.94 -1.50 3.07
C VAL A 49 -4.01 -1.37 4.15
N TYR A 50 -5.16 -0.81 3.78
CA TYR A 50 -6.29 -0.61 4.67
C TYR A 50 -7.60 -1.10 4.05
N ASP A 51 -8.54 -1.57 4.88
CA ASP A 51 -9.88 -1.95 4.44
C ASP A 51 -10.80 -0.74 4.17
N SER A 52 -12.02 -1.01 3.73
CA SER A 52 -13.04 0.01 3.48
C SER A 52 -13.42 0.82 4.73
N ASN A 53 -13.20 0.26 5.91
CA ASN A 53 -13.39 0.88 7.22
C ASN A 53 -12.08 1.49 7.77
N TYR A 54 -11.07 1.68 6.93
CA TYR A 54 -9.77 2.26 7.27
C TYR A 54 -8.96 1.48 8.31
N LYS A 55 -9.26 0.20 8.56
CA LYS A 55 -8.46 -0.67 9.43
C LYS A 55 -7.21 -1.15 8.70
N HIS A 56 -6.07 -1.13 9.37
CA HIS A 56 -4.81 -1.60 8.82
C HIS A 56 -4.84 -3.12 8.59
N LEU A 57 -4.40 -3.55 7.41
CA LEU A 57 -4.35 -4.95 6.98
C LEU A 57 -2.92 -5.49 6.86
N GLY A 58 -1.93 -4.61 7.01
CA GLY A 58 -0.52 -4.92 6.80
C GLY A 58 0.07 -4.20 5.60
N SER A 59 1.23 -4.65 5.18
CA SER A 59 2.02 -4.01 4.12
C SER A 59 2.27 -5.00 2.99
N LYS A 60 2.24 -4.49 1.75
CA LYS A 60 2.57 -5.27 0.56
C LYS A 60 3.86 -4.80 -0.09
N ASP A 61 4.51 -5.76 -0.75
CA ASP A 61 5.68 -5.53 -1.57
C ASP A 61 5.31 -4.57 -2.73
N PRO A 62 6.08 -3.48 -2.93
CA PRO A 62 5.80 -2.47 -3.94
C PRO A 62 6.04 -2.94 -5.39
N LEU A 63 6.78 -4.03 -5.61
CA LEU A 63 7.06 -4.63 -6.90
C LEU A 63 6.03 -5.71 -7.25
N THR A 64 5.84 -6.69 -6.37
CA THR A 64 4.98 -7.87 -6.63
C THR A 64 3.53 -7.61 -6.24
N GLY A 65 3.30 -6.77 -5.23
CA GLY A 65 1.98 -6.53 -4.66
C GLY A 65 1.56 -7.58 -3.63
N GLU A 66 2.41 -8.55 -3.31
CA GLU A 66 2.17 -9.58 -2.31
C GLU A 66 2.19 -9.00 -0.89
N MET A 67 1.24 -9.43 -0.06
CA MET A 67 1.23 -9.08 1.36
C MET A 67 2.36 -9.83 2.06
N TYR A 68 3.22 -9.12 2.79
CA TYR A 68 4.32 -9.74 3.53
C TYR A 68 4.39 -9.33 5.01
N LYS A 69 3.64 -8.30 5.41
CA LYS A 69 3.43 -7.94 6.82
C LYS A 69 1.96 -8.08 7.18
N GLY A 70 1.70 -8.56 8.39
CA GLY A 70 0.35 -8.68 8.94
C GLY A 70 -0.22 -7.36 9.48
N PRO A 71 -1.51 -7.35 9.87
CA PRO A 71 -2.17 -6.19 10.44
C PRO A 71 -1.57 -5.79 11.79
N VAL A 72 -1.47 -4.48 12.01
CA VAL A 72 -1.14 -3.89 13.31
C VAL A 72 -2.43 -3.53 14.02
N LYS A 73 -2.72 -4.23 15.13
CA LYS A 73 -3.97 -4.06 15.90
C LYS A 73 -4.14 -2.58 16.31
N GLY A 74 -5.34 -2.05 16.08
CA GLY A 74 -5.70 -0.67 16.41
C GLY A 74 -5.22 0.40 15.42
N ARG A 75 -4.32 0.07 14.47
CA ARG A 75 -3.86 1.05 13.46
C ARG A 75 -4.97 1.37 12.47
N ARG A 76 -5.16 2.66 12.21
CA ARG A 76 -6.15 3.19 11.27
C ARG A 76 -5.50 4.14 10.27
N LEU A 77 -6.06 4.23 9.07
CA LEU A 77 -5.66 5.22 8.08
C LEU A 77 -5.86 6.63 8.67
N LYS A 78 -4.87 7.50 8.47
CA LYS A 78 -4.92 8.93 8.77
C LYS A 78 -4.72 9.70 7.47
N PHE A 79 -5.42 10.82 7.30
CA PHE A 79 -5.39 11.61 6.06
C PHE A 79 -4.37 12.74 6.11
#